data_AF-A0A0Q6Z8T4-F1
#
_entry.id   AF-A0A0Q6Z8T4-F1
#
_cell.length_a   1.000
_cell.length_b   1.000
_cell.length_c   1.000
_cell.angle_alpha   90.00
_cell.angle_beta   90.00
_cell.angle_gamma   90.00
#
_symmetry.space_group_name_H-M   'P 1'
#
loop_
_entity.id
_entity.type
_entity.pdbx_description
1 polymer ?
#
loop_
_entity_poly.entity_id
_entity_poly.type
_entity_poly.pdbx_seq_one_letter_code
_entity_poly.pdbx_strand_id
1 'polypeptide(L)'
;MAMYIVGGLILLAILFLFQKQQASGEVFNRFGLRENAYRMLSTDLGKSAGRIKLARFGINGIADAVFEAVSGNEIVVGEFKSRKYRNMVKLHEFYQLTLYMGHLKALHPKHTIRGVLAYADGKVSITYDPDVYEGLVRLKGDYWDTVKRRTAGSTAPLHKRMKVNGMNRGIRLSTEL
;
A
#
# COMPACT_ATOMS: atom_id res chain seq x y z
N MET A 1 30.02 -9.82 -39.82
CA MET A 1 30.06 -10.15 -38.38
C MET A 1 29.46 -9.04 -37.52
N ALA A 2 29.90 -7.77 -37.66
CA ALA A 2 29.36 -6.63 -36.91
C ALA A 2 27.83 -6.40 -37.05
N MET A 3 27.27 -6.59 -38.25
CA MET A 3 25.83 -6.39 -38.50
C MET A 3 24.93 -7.37 -37.74
N TYR A 4 25.37 -8.62 -37.55
CA TYR A 4 24.64 -9.63 -36.76
C TYR A 4 24.72 -9.34 -35.26
N ILE A 5 25.85 -8.78 -34.79
CA ILE A 5 26.03 -8.37 -33.40
C ILE A 5 25.12 -7.18 -33.07
N VAL A 6 25.05 -6.18 -33.95
CA VAL A 6 24.15 -5.02 -33.79
C VAL A 6 22.69 -5.46 -33.83
N GLY A 7 22.30 -6.34 -34.77
CA GLY A 7 20.95 -6.90 -34.82
C GLY A 7 20.57 -7.68 -33.56
N GLY A 8 21.50 -8.49 -33.03
CA GLY A 8 21.31 -9.22 -31.76
C GLY A 8 21.17 -8.30 -30.55
N LEU A 9 21.95 -7.23 -30.47
CA LEU A 9 21.86 -6.23 -29.39
C LEU A 9 20.54 -5.45 -29.44
N ILE A 10 20.06 -5.08 -30.63
CA ILE A 10 18.75 -4.43 -30.80
C ILE A 10 17.63 -5.37 -30.36
N LEU A 11 17.67 -6.65 -30.76
CA LEU A 11 16.68 -7.64 -30.34
C LEU A 11 16.67 -7.82 -28.81
N LEU A 12 17.84 -7.91 -28.17
CA LEU A 12 17.96 -8.00 -26.72
C LEU A 12 17.40 -6.75 -26.02
N ALA A 13 17.67 -5.55 -26.55
CA ALA A 13 17.12 -4.32 -26.02
C ALA A 13 15.59 -4.29 -26.14
N ILE A 14 15.03 -4.70 -27.28
CA ILE A 14 13.59 -4.81 -27.50
C ILE A 14 12.96 -5.81 -26.50
N LEU A 15 13.53 -7.00 -26.37
CA LEU A 15 13.06 -8.03 -25.43
C LEU A 15 13.12 -7.54 -23.98
N PHE A 16 14.19 -6.84 -23.61
CA PHE A 16 14.34 -6.24 -22.28
C PHE A 16 13.27 -5.17 -22.01
N LEU A 17 12.98 -4.31 -22.99
CA LEU A 17 11.94 -3.29 -22.87
C LEU A 17 10.53 -3.92 -22.75
N PHE A 18 10.23 -4.96 -23.53
CA PHE A 18 8.97 -5.70 -23.42
C PHE A 18 8.81 -6.38 -22.05
N GLN A 19 9.85 -7.05 -21.55
CA GLN A 19 9.82 -7.64 -20.19
C GLN A 19 9.60 -6.58 -19.11
N LYS A 20 10.24 -5.41 -19.24
CA LYS A 20 10.09 -4.30 -18.29
C LYS A 20 8.67 -3.71 -18.30
N GLN A 21 8.07 -3.56 -19.49
CA GLN A 21 6.67 -3.13 -19.61
C GLN A 21 5.70 -4.17 -19.03
N GLN A 22 5.90 -5.46 -19.32
CA GLN A 22 5.05 -6.53 -18.81
C GLN A 22 5.10 -6.62 -17.28
N ALA A 23 6.28 -6.47 -16.68
CA ALA A 23 6.45 -6.43 -15.24
C ALA A 23 5.74 -5.22 -14.59
N SER A 24 5.73 -4.06 -15.28
CA SER A 24 4.94 -2.91 -14.87
C SER A 24 3.44 -3.25 -14.88
N GLY A 25 2.92 -3.77 -15.99
CA GLY A 25 1.51 -4.13 -16.12
C GLY A 25 1.03 -5.18 -15.13
N GLU A 26 1.88 -6.14 -14.75
CA GLU A 26 1.55 -7.12 -13.70
C GLU A 26 1.24 -6.44 -12.36
N VAL A 27 2.02 -5.41 -11.99
CA VAL A 27 1.83 -4.66 -10.75
C VAL A 27 0.52 -3.87 -10.79
N PHE A 28 0.21 -3.17 -11.88
CA PHE A 28 -1.07 -2.47 -12.04
C PHE A 28 -2.25 -3.45 -11.94
N ASN A 29 -2.19 -4.56 -12.66
CA ASN A 29 -3.23 -5.59 -12.66
C ASN A 29 -3.44 -6.20 -11.27
N ARG A 30 -2.35 -6.40 -10.50
CA ARG A 30 -2.40 -6.91 -9.13
C ARG A 30 -3.26 -6.04 -8.21
N PHE A 31 -3.23 -4.73 -8.39
CA PHE A 31 -4.08 -3.78 -7.65
C PHE A 31 -5.38 -3.40 -8.37
N GLY A 32 -5.66 -4.02 -9.53
CA GLY A 32 -6.89 -3.77 -10.29
C GLY A 32 -6.94 -2.40 -10.97
N LEU A 33 -5.76 -1.86 -11.28
CA LEU A 33 -5.59 -0.58 -11.94
C LEU A 33 -5.19 -0.80 -13.41
N ARG A 34 -5.42 0.22 -14.24
CA ARG A 34 -4.99 0.23 -15.65
C ARG A 34 -3.85 1.21 -15.84
N GLU A 35 -2.83 0.83 -16.59
CA GLU A 35 -1.63 1.65 -16.87
C GLU A 35 -1.96 2.98 -17.58
N ASN A 36 -3.02 3.02 -18.38
CA ASN A 36 -3.44 4.24 -19.07
C ASN A 36 -4.23 5.21 -18.17
N ALA A 37 -4.75 4.74 -17.04
CA ALA A 37 -5.53 5.54 -16.10
C ALA A 37 -4.72 5.97 -14.87
N TYR A 38 -3.62 5.29 -14.58
CA TYR A 38 -2.77 5.54 -13.42
C TYR A 38 -1.30 5.54 -13.78
N ARG A 39 -0.54 6.44 -13.15
CA ARG A 39 0.91 6.47 -13.16
C ARG A 39 1.44 5.85 -11.87
N MET A 40 2.38 4.93 -11.97
CA MET A 40 3.05 4.36 -10.79
C MET A 40 4.06 5.39 -10.23
N LEU A 41 3.87 5.79 -8.98
CA LEU A 41 4.79 6.66 -8.26
C LEU A 41 5.88 5.86 -7.54
N SER A 42 5.53 4.67 -7.04
CA SER A 42 6.45 3.80 -6.33
C SER A 42 6.01 2.34 -6.38
N THR A 43 6.96 1.42 -6.32
CA THR A 43 6.70 -0.01 -6.12
C THR A 43 7.86 -0.67 -5.38
N ASP A 44 7.55 -1.49 -4.38
CA ASP A 44 8.46 -2.49 -3.81
C ASP A 44 8.31 -3.87 -4.48
N LEU A 45 7.31 -4.00 -5.35
CA LEU A 45 7.10 -5.19 -6.17
C LEU A 45 7.94 -5.14 -7.45
N GLY A 46 8.68 -6.22 -7.72
CA GLY A 46 9.47 -6.39 -8.94
C GLY A 46 10.85 -5.72 -8.90
N LYS A 47 11.48 -5.55 -10.07
CA LYS A 47 12.84 -4.96 -10.23
C LYS A 47 12.84 -3.45 -10.52
N SER A 48 11.73 -2.76 -10.23
CA SER A 48 11.60 -1.32 -10.48
C SER A 48 12.31 -0.47 -9.41
N ALA A 49 12.84 0.68 -9.81
CA ALA A 49 13.83 1.44 -9.04
C ALA A 49 13.26 2.55 -8.12
N GLY A 50 11.94 2.66 -7.96
CA GLY A 50 11.32 3.75 -7.20
C GLY A 50 10.65 3.29 -5.91
N ARG A 51 11.30 3.48 -4.76
CA ARG A 51 10.70 3.29 -3.42
C ARG A 51 10.48 4.63 -2.74
N ILE A 52 9.23 4.95 -2.42
CA ILE A 52 8.89 6.11 -1.58
C ILE A 52 8.76 5.63 -0.15
N LYS A 53 9.67 6.10 0.71
CA LYS A 53 9.54 5.91 2.16
C LYS A 53 8.49 6.87 2.69
N LEU A 54 7.40 6.33 3.21
CA LEU A 54 6.37 7.09 3.89
C LEU A 54 6.76 7.23 5.36
N ALA A 55 6.96 8.47 5.80
CA ALA A 55 7.44 8.78 7.14
C ALA A 55 6.69 9.97 7.72
N ARG A 56 6.05 9.80 8.88
CA ARG A 56 5.46 10.91 9.64
C ARG A 56 5.38 10.56 11.11
N PHE A 57 5.58 11.58 11.96
CA PHE A 57 5.54 11.42 13.42
C PHE A 57 6.51 10.34 13.95
N GLY A 58 7.56 9.99 13.22
CA GLY A 58 8.46 8.89 13.58
C GLY A 58 7.91 7.49 13.33
N ILE A 59 6.75 7.37 12.66
CA ILE A 59 6.22 6.13 12.09
C ILE A 59 6.68 6.09 10.64
N ASN A 60 7.27 4.97 10.23
CA ASN A 60 7.87 4.81 8.91
C ASN A 60 7.38 3.52 8.26
N GLY A 61 7.27 3.51 6.94
CA GLY A 61 7.13 2.29 6.17
C GLY A 61 7.24 2.53 4.66
N ILE A 62 7.19 1.44 3.92
CA ILE A 62 7.24 1.42 2.46
C ILE A 62 6.01 0.61 2.04
N ALA A 63 5.16 1.19 1.22
CA ALA A 63 4.03 0.48 0.64
C ALA A 63 4.50 -0.37 -0.54
N ASP A 64 3.81 -1.49 -0.80
CA ASP A 64 4.14 -2.35 -1.95
C ASP A 64 3.98 -1.62 -3.28
N ALA A 65 2.99 -0.73 -3.41
CA ALA A 65 2.89 0.16 -4.56
C ALA A 65 2.12 1.45 -4.25
N VAL A 66 2.44 2.52 -4.97
CA VAL A 66 1.71 3.79 -4.93
C VAL A 66 1.47 4.25 -6.36
N PHE A 67 0.24 4.65 -6.65
CA PHE A 67 -0.21 5.11 -7.96
C PHE A 67 -0.92 6.45 -7.84
N GLU A 68 -0.80 7.27 -8.86
CA GLU A 68 -1.55 8.52 -9.01
C GLU A 68 -2.39 8.43 -10.27
N ALA A 69 -3.66 8.84 -10.19
CA ALA A 69 -4.51 8.88 -11.36
C ALA A 69 -3.95 9.87 -12.40
N VAL A 70 -3.99 9.49 -13.69
CA VAL A 70 -3.57 10.37 -14.80
C VAL A 70 -4.53 11.55 -14.94
N SER A 71 -5.80 11.34 -14.58
CA SER A 71 -6.84 12.37 -14.54
C SER A 71 -7.52 12.41 -13.17
N GLY A 72 -7.77 13.60 -12.67
CA GLY A 72 -8.32 13.84 -11.34
C GLY A 72 -7.25 13.87 -10.24
N ASN A 73 -7.70 13.89 -8.98
CA ASN A 73 -6.84 14.03 -7.81
C ASN A 73 -6.92 12.77 -6.92
N GLU A 74 -6.74 11.57 -7.49
CA GLU A 74 -6.73 10.32 -6.71
C GLU A 74 -5.31 9.75 -6.60
N ILE A 75 -4.93 9.33 -5.39
CA ILE A 75 -3.77 8.48 -5.15
C ILE A 75 -4.25 7.15 -4.59
N VAL A 76 -3.78 6.06 -5.19
CA VAL A 76 -4.05 4.69 -4.74
C VAL A 76 -2.79 4.12 -4.12
N VAL A 77 -2.89 3.63 -2.90
CA VAL A 77 -1.81 2.86 -2.24
C VAL A 77 -2.20 1.39 -2.19
N GLY A 78 -1.29 0.54 -2.64
CA GLY A 78 -1.44 -0.90 -2.71
C GLY A 78 -0.58 -1.61 -1.67
N GLU A 79 -1.15 -2.63 -1.04
CA GLU A 79 -0.45 -3.59 -0.20
C GLU A 79 -0.87 -5.01 -0.62
N PHE A 80 0.10 -5.85 -0.94
CA PHE A 80 -0.08 -7.23 -1.39
C PHE A 80 0.11 -8.22 -0.24
N LYS A 81 -0.77 -9.22 -0.16
CA LYS A 81 -0.69 -10.32 0.79
C LYS A 81 -0.81 -11.64 0.04
N SER A 82 0.15 -12.55 0.27
CA SER A 82 0.20 -13.86 -0.38
C SER A 82 -0.94 -14.80 0.05
N ARG A 83 -1.59 -14.53 1.19
CA ARG A 83 -2.73 -15.31 1.66
C ARG A 83 -3.99 -15.05 0.82
N LYS A 84 -4.94 -15.97 0.91
CA LYS A 84 -6.31 -15.77 0.40
C LYS A 84 -7.08 -14.81 1.31
N TYR A 85 -7.95 -13.98 0.71
CA TYR A 85 -8.83 -13.04 1.37
C TYR A 85 -9.85 -13.76 2.25
N ARG A 86 -10.50 -14.81 1.71
CA ARG A 86 -11.57 -15.55 2.41
C ARG A 86 -12.65 -14.66 3.04
N ASN A 87 -12.96 -13.55 2.39
CA ASN A 87 -13.92 -12.55 2.87
C ASN A 87 -13.56 -11.91 4.23
N MET A 88 -12.28 -11.87 4.59
CA MET A 88 -11.79 -11.25 5.82
C MET A 88 -10.47 -10.49 5.63
N VAL A 89 -10.46 -9.24 6.08
CA VAL A 89 -9.25 -8.42 6.20
C VAL A 89 -8.70 -8.58 7.62
N LYS A 90 -7.41 -8.86 7.77
CA LYS A 90 -6.80 -8.89 9.11
C LYS A 90 -6.61 -7.45 9.59
N LEU A 91 -6.91 -7.20 10.87
CA LEU A 91 -6.84 -5.86 11.44
C LEU A 91 -5.48 -5.19 11.27
N HIS A 92 -4.38 -5.92 11.43
CA HIS A 92 -3.04 -5.37 11.28
C HIS A 92 -2.73 -4.94 9.84
N GLU A 93 -3.27 -5.65 8.83
CA GLU A 93 -3.14 -5.28 7.41
C GLU A 93 -3.92 -4.00 7.12
N PHE A 94 -5.14 -3.89 7.67
CA PHE A 94 -5.96 -2.69 7.59
C PHE A 94 -5.26 -1.48 8.25
N TYR A 95 -4.67 -1.66 9.43
CA TYR A 95 -3.94 -0.61 10.13
C TYR A 95 -2.69 -0.16 9.38
N GLN A 96 -1.90 -1.12 8.88
CA GLN A 96 -0.71 -0.84 8.07
C GLN A 96 -1.07 0.03 6.86
N LEU A 97 -2.08 -0.38 6.08
CA LEU A 97 -2.54 0.37 4.92
C LEU A 97 -3.10 1.75 5.31
N THR A 98 -3.81 1.85 6.43
CA THR A 98 -4.34 3.13 6.94
C THR A 98 -3.24 4.13 7.30
N LEU A 99 -2.14 3.67 7.89
CA LEU A 99 -0.97 4.51 8.14
C LEU A 99 -0.36 5.04 6.84
N TYR A 100 -0.21 4.20 5.81
CA TYR A 100 0.28 4.64 4.50
C TYR A 100 -0.67 5.67 3.87
N MET A 101 -1.97 5.42 3.90
CA MET A 101 -2.98 6.36 3.37
C MET A 101 -2.89 7.72 4.08
N GLY A 102 -2.79 7.74 5.41
CA GLY A 102 -2.70 8.98 6.17
C GLY A 102 -1.37 9.73 6.02
N HIS A 103 -0.26 9.03 5.75
CA HIS A 103 1.00 9.66 5.38
C HIS A 103 0.93 10.28 3.98
N LEU A 104 0.37 9.57 3.00
CA LEU A 104 0.13 10.10 1.65
C LEU A 104 -0.84 11.29 1.67
N LYS A 105 -1.91 11.24 2.47
CA LYS A 105 -2.84 12.37 2.60
C LYS A 105 -2.16 13.63 3.12
N ALA A 106 -1.21 13.48 4.03
CA ALA A 106 -0.45 14.61 4.56
C ALA A 106 0.52 15.20 3.51
N LEU A 107 1.14 14.35 2.68
CA LEU A 107 2.02 14.78 1.59
C LEU A 107 1.24 15.38 0.41
N HIS A 108 0.01 14.91 0.18
CA HIS A 108 -0.86 15.30 -0.92
C HIS A 108 -2.24 15.75 -0.40
N PRO A 109 -2.36 16.92 0.28
CA PRO A 109 -3.60 17.32 0.95
C PRO A 109 -4.81 17.49 0.03
N LYS A 110 -4.55 17.83 -1.24
CA LYS A 110 -5.58 18.05 -2.26
C LYS A 110 -6.07 16.76 -2.92
N HIS A 111 -5.38 15.63 -2.70
CA HIS A 111 -5.74 14.36 -3.30
C HIS A 111 -6.68 13.55 -2.40
N THR A 112 -7.59 12.83 -3.03
CA THR A 112 -8.35 11.74 -2.42
C THR A 112 -7.45 10.51 -2.35
N ILE A 113 -7.40 9.86 -1.19
CA ILE A 113 -6.55 8.69 -0.98
C ILE A 113 -7.42 7.44 -0.86
N ARG A 114 -7.07 6.41 -1.61
CA ARG A 114 -7.71 5.10 -1.58
C ARG A 114 -6.68 4.01 -1.35
N GLY A 115 -6.98 3.06 -0.49
CA GLY A 115 -6.15 1.89 -0.24
C GLY A 115 -6.67 0.68 -1.02
N VAL A 116 -5.76 -0.21 -1.43
CA VAL A 116 -6.12 -1.52 -1.99
C VAL A 116 -5.31 -2.61 -1.30
N LEU A 117 -6.00 -3.53 -0.65
CA LEU A 117 -5.42 -4.81 -0.21
C LEU A 117 -5.59 -5.83 -1.33
N ALA A 118 -4.48 -6.25 -1.93
CA ALA A 118 -4.46 -7.28 -2.95
C ALA A 118 -4.11 -8.63 -2.31
N TYR A 119 -5.04 -9.57 -2.39
CA TYR A 119 -4.87 -10.95 -1.93
C TYR A 119 -4.66 -11.88 -3.13
N ALA A 120 -4.25 -13.12 -2.86
CA ALA A 120 -4.06 -14.12 -3.91
C ALA A 120 -5.32 -14.43 -4.73
N ASP A 121 -6.51 -14.26 -4.15
CA ASP A 121 -7.81 -14.62 -4.73
C ASP A 121 -8.79 -13.42 -4.85
N GLY A 122 -8.35 -12.21 -4.53
CA GLY A 122 -9.25 -11.06 -4.51
C GLY A 122 -8.58 -9.75 -4.15
N LYS A 123 -9.35 -8.66 -4.23
CA LYS A 123 -8.90 -7.30 -3.91
C LYS A 123 -9.96 -6.62 -3.07
N VAL A 124 -9.53 -5.84 -2.08
CA VAL A 124 -10.43 -5.07 -1.21
C VAL A 124 -10.01 -3.61 -1.26
N SER A 125 -10.94 -2.75 -1.66
CA SER A 125 -10.73 -1.31 -1.64
C SER A 125 -11.05 -0.78 -0.23
N ILE A 126 -10.14 0.02 0.30
CA ILE A 126 -10.26 0.69 1.61
C ILE A 126 -10.37 2.19 1.37
N THR A 127 -11.38 2.81 1.96
CA THR A 127 -11.51 4.28 1.97
C THR A 127 -10.68 4.84 3.13
N TYR A 128 -9.92 5.91 2.87
CA TYR A 128 -9.17 6.60 3.92
C TYR A 128 -10.11 7.12 5.02
N ASP A 129 -9.81 6.72 6.26
CA ASP A 129 -10.55 7.10 7.45
C ASP A 129 -9.61 7.92 8.36
N PRO A 130 -9.79 9.26 8.45
CA PRO A 130 -8.90 10.11 9.24
C PRO A 130 -8.96 9.80 10.74
N ASP A 131 -10.12 9.39 11.27
CA ASP A 131 -10.29 9.10 12.69
C ASP A 131 -9.48 7.85 13.09
N VAL A 132 -9.48 6.83 12.24
CA VAL A 132 -8.66 5.63 12.44
C VAL A 132 -7.18 5.98 12.35
N TYR A 133 -6.78 6.78 11.35
CA TYR A 133 -5.39 7.20 11.21
C TYR A 133 -4.89 7.98 12.43
N GLU A 134 -5.66 8.97 12.91
CA GLU A 134 -5.32 9.71 14.12
C GLU A 134 -5.24 8.79 15.35
N GLY A 135 -6.19 7.88 15.49
CA GLY A 135 -6.18 6.86 16.55
C GLY A 135 -4.89 6.04 16.53
N LEU A 136 -4.44 5.59 15.36
CA LEU A 136 -3.20 4.84 15.19
C LEU A 136 -1.95 5.67 15.50
N VAL A 137 -1.89 6.93 15.06
CA VAL A 137 -0.75 7.82 15.35
C VAL A 137 -0.60 8.08 16.85
N ARG A 138 -1.72 8.24 17.57
CA ARG A 138 -1.71 8.47 19.03
C ARG A 138 -1.12 7.29 19.82
N LEU A 139 -1.17 6.07 19.29
CA LEU A 139 -0.57 4.88 19.92
C LEU A 139 0.96 4.93 19.98
N LYS A 140 1.61 5.85 19.26
CA LYS A 140 3.07 6.01 19.35
C LYS A 140 3.53 6.24 20.78
N GLY A 141 2.80 7.05 21.57
CA GLY A 141 3.12 7.30 22.97
C GLY A 141 3.12 6.00 23.77
N ASP A 142 2.01 5.26 23.69
CA ASP A 142 1.84 3.95 24.34
C ASP A 142 2.93 2.95 23.94
N TYR A 143 3.35 2.96 22.67
CA TYR A 143 4.43 2.09 22.18
C TYR A 143 5.75 2.43 22.89
N TRP A 144 6.14 3.70 22.94
CA TRP A 144 7.38 4.10 23.61
C TRP A 144 7.33 3.86 25.12
N ASP A 145 6.18 4.08 25.76
CA ASP A 145 5.99 3.77 27.17
C ASP A 145 6.09 2.26 27.42
N THR A 146 5.52 1.43 26.54
CA THR A 146 5.64 -0.02 26.61
C THR A 146 7.07 -0.48 26.42
N VAL A 147 7.81 0.09 25.48
CA VAL A 147 9.23 -0.22 25.25
C VAL A 147 10.07 0.17 26.48
N LYS A 148 9.84 1.35 27.06
CA LYS A 148 10.57 1.85 28.24
C LYS A 148 10.26 1.06 29.51
N ARG A 149 8.98 0.77 29.76
CA ARG A 149 8.49 0.14 31.00
C ARG A 149 8.36 -1.39 30.90
N ARG A 150 8.57 -1.96 29.71
CA ARG A 150 8.37 -3.37 29.37
C ARG A 150 6.99 -3.92 29.73
N THR A 151 5.99 -3.05 29.86
CA THR A 151 4.61 -3.37 30.25
C THR A 151 3.65 -2.56 29.39
N ALA A 152 2.59 -3.19 28.90
CA ALA A 152 1.60 -2.51 28.06
C ALA A 152 0.83 -1.47 28.89
N GLY A 153 0.78 -0.22 28.41
CA GLY A 153 0.03 0.85 29.10
C GLY A 153 -1.48 0.60 29.15
N SER A 154 -2.03 -0.15 28.18
CA SER A 154 -3.42 -0.59 28.17
C SER A 154 -3.50 -2.03 27.64
N THR A 155 -4.30 -2.87 28.32
CA THR A 155 -4.56 -4.26 27.92
C THR A 155 -5.70 -4.39 26.91
N ALA A 156 -6.45 -3.31 26.68
CA ALA A 156 -7.56 -3.31 25.73
C ALA A 156 -7.03 -3.44 24.29
N PRO A 157 -7.55 -4.39 23.48
CA PRO A 157 -7.18 -4.51 22.06
C PRO A 157 -7.43 -3.23 21.27
N LEU A 158 -6.56 -2.91 20.31
CA LEU A 158 -6.63 -1.65 19.54
C LEU A 158 -7.99 -1.41 18.88
N HIS A 159 -8.60 -2.45 18.30
CA HIS A 159 -9.91 -2.35 17.65
C HIS A 159 -11.06 -2.02 18.61
N LYS A 160 -10.87 -2.20 19.93
CA LYS A 160 -11.84 -1.76 20.96
C LYS A 160 -11.59 -0.33 21.43
N ARG A 161 -10.42 0.24 21.12
CA ARG A 161 -9.99 1.59 21.52
C ARG A 161 -10.34 2.65 20.47
N MET A 162 -10.67 2.24 19.24
CA MET A 162 -11.02 3.15 18.14
C MET A 162 -12.10 2.54 17.24
N LYS A 163 -12.89 3.38 16.58
CA LYS A 163 -13.94 2.95 15.66
C LYS A 163 -13.37 2.58 14.28
N VAL A 164 -12.94 1.33 14.13
CA VAL A 164 -12.23 0.84 12.93
C VAL A 164 -13.07 0.74 11.64
N ASN A 165 -14.39 0.59 11.76
CA ASN A 165 -15.30 0.39 10.62
C ASN A 165 -16.03 1.66 10.18
N GLY A 166 -15.55 2.85 10.55
CA GLY A 166 -16.23 4.13 10.30
C GLY A 166 -16.64 4.32 8.84
N MET A 167 -15.63 4.55 7.99
CA MET A 167 -15.77 4.72 6.54
C MET A 167 -15.81 3.39 5.75
N ASN A 168 -15.55 2.27 6.42
CA ASN A 168 -15.32 0.96 5.81
C ASN A 168 -16.32 -0.12 6.29
N ARG A 169 -17.59 0.24 6.48
CA ARG A 169 -18.63 -0.62 7.11
C ARG A 169 -18.88 -1.97 6.43
N GLY A 170 -18.62 -2.06 5.12
CA GLY A 170 -18.79 -3.29 4.35
C GLY A 170 -17.66 -4.32 4.53
N ILE A 171 -16.59 -3.95 5.25
CA ILE A 171 -15.39 -4.78 5.38
C ILE A 171 -15.46 -5.62 6.66
N ARG A 172 -15.27 -6.93 6.50
CA ARG A 172 -15.18 -7.85 7.63
C ARG A 172 -13.74 -7.89 8.13
N LEU A 173 -13.54 -7.48 9.37
CA LEU A 173 -12.24 -7.44 10.02
C LEU A 173 -12.06 -8.65 10.94
N SER A 174 -10.87 -9.26 10.94
CA SER A 174 -10.49 -10.35 11.84
C SER A 174 -9.30 -9.96 12.73
N THR A 175 -9.33 -10.43 13.97
CA THR A 175 -8.21 -10.34 14.94
C THR A 175 -7.24 -11.51 14.82
N GLU A 176 -7.55 -12.52 14.02
CA GLU A 176 -6.68 -13.68 13.81
C GLU A 176 -5.38 -13.24 13.14
N LEU A 177 -4.25 -13.68 13.71
CA LEU A 177 -2.91 -13.33 13.25
C LEU A 177 -2.51 -14.08 11.99
#